data_AF-A0A154UXQ8-F1
#
_entry.id   AF-A0A154UXQ8-F1
#
_cell.length_a   1.000
_cell.length_b   1.000
_cell.length_c   1.000
_cell.angle_alpha   90.00
_cell.angle_beta   90.00
_cell.angle_gamma   90.00
#
_symmetry.space_group_name_H-M   'P 1'
#
loop_
_entity.id
_entity.type
_entity.pdbx_description
1 polymer ?
#
loop_
_entity_poly.entity_id
_entity_poly.type
_entity_poly.pdbx_seq_one_letter_code
_entity_poly.pdbx_strand_id
1 'polypeptide(L)'
;MYSSLFCVPCQATRRVLTEVHRLLPWLPVEELDVAAHPDRAEEERIRSTPTILVFAGARQVLRAEGVPTAPQVLQAVARALDDGAASTPGSGPGAAGPA
;
A
#
# COMPACT_ATOMS: atom_id res chain seq x y z
N MET A 1 5.87 -3.02 1.05
CA MET A 1 6.85 -2.82 -0.04
C MET A 1 7.56 -4.13 -0.32
N TYR A 2 7.82 -4.41 -1.58
CA TYR A 2 8.67 -5.52 -2.00
C TYR A 2 10.12 -5.06 -2.13
N SER A 3 11.03 -5.83 -1.58
CA SER A 3 12.48 -5.55 -1.57
C SER A 3 13.29 -6.77 -2.00
N SER A 4 14.59 -6.57 -2.16
CA SER A 4 15.55 -7.64 -2.40
C SER A 4 16.79 -7.42 -1.53
N LEU A 5 17.44 -8.51 -1.13
CA LEU A 5 18.73 -8.46 -0.45
C LEU A 5 19.76 -7.71 -1.30
N PHE A 6 20.57 -6.86 -0.66
CA PHE A 6 21.61 -6.03 -1.30
C PHE A 6 21.10 -4.99 -2.31
N CYS A 7 19.81 -4.64 -2.28
CA CYS A 7 19.23 -3.58 -3.12
C CYS A 7 19.44 -2.18 -2.51
N VAL A 8 20.36 -1.39 -3.07
CA VAL A 8 20.60 0.02 -2.64
C VAL A 8 19.34 0.89 -2.75
N PRO A 9 18.57 0.87 -3.85
CA PRO A 9 17.32 1.63 -3.94
C PRO A 9 16.28 1.22 -2.88
N CYS A 10 16.26 -0.06 -2.48
CA CYS A 10 15.39 -0.55 -1.42
C CYS A 10 15.78 0.06 -0.07
N GLN A 11 17.08 0.21 0.22
CA GLN A 11 17.53 0.89 1.43
C GLN A 11 17.12 2.37 1.46
N ALA A 12 17.19 3.07 0.32
CA ALA A 12 16.70 4.44 0.21
C ALA A 12 15.19 4.51 0.51
N THR A 13 14.42 3.56 -0.02
CA THR A 13 12.98 3.46 0.24
C THR A 13 12.67 3.21 1.72
N ARG A 14 13.44 2.35 2.42
CA ARG A 14 13.29 2.14 3.88
C ARG A 14 13.46 3.43 4.68
N ARG A 15 14.39 4.31 4.28
CA ARG A 15 14.60 5.62 4.94
C ARG A 15 13.38 6.53 4.75
N VAL A 16 12.85 6.59 3.54
CA VAL A 16 11.64 7.35 3.22
C VAL A 16 10.44 6.83 4.02
N LEU A 17 10.23 5.51 4.07
CA LEU A 17 9.13 4.93 4.84
C LEU A 17 9.29 5.14 6.36
N THR A 18 10.53 5.17 6.87
CA THR A 18 10.80 5.54 8.26
C THR A 18 10.41 6.99 8.55
N GLU A 19 10.69 7.92 7.63
CA GLU A 19 10.27 9.32 7.76
C GLU A 19 8.74 9.45 7.76
N VAL A 20 8.06 8.75 6.85
CA VAL A 20 6.59 8.72 6.79
C VAL A 20 6.01 8.14 8.07
N HIS A 21 6.58 7.06 8.60
CA HIS A 21 6.09 6.43 9.83
C HIS A 21 6.22 7.34 11.06
N ARG A 22 7.18 8.29 11.08
CA ARG A 22 7.24 9.32 12.13
C ARG A 22 6.05 10.28 12.08
N LEU A 23 5.54 10.56 10.89
CA LEU A 23 4.38 11.44 10.69
C LEU A 23 3.06 10.69 10.86
N LEU A 24 3.02 9.41 10.46
CA LEU A 24 1.84 8.55 10.50
C LEU A 24 2.15 7.23 11.23
N PRO A 25 2.28 7.23 12.58
CA PRO A 25 2.66 6.03 13.34
C PRO A 25 1.64 4.89 13.25
N TRP A 26 0.39 5.23 12.94
CA TRP A 26 -0.70 4.27 12.77
C TRP A 26 -0.70 3.57 11.41
N LEU A 27 0.11 4.03 10.44
CA LEU A 27 0.13 3.47 9.09
C LEU A 27 0.92 2.15 9.08
N PRO A 28 0.26 1.00 8.84
CA PRO A 28 0.97 -0.26 8.72
C PRO A 28 1.83 -0.27 7.46
N VAL A 29 3.09 -0.67 7.62
CA VAL A 29 4.04 -0.85 6.53
C VAL A 29 4.66 -2.24 6.67
N GLU A 30 4.32 -3.13 5.74
CA GLU A 30 4.93 -4.46 5.65
C GLU A 30 6.08 -4.41 4.63
N GLU A 31 7.22 -5.02 4.95
CA GLU A 31 8.30 -5.25 4.00
C GLU A 31 8.40 -6.74 3.68
N LEU A 32 8.36 -7.08 2.39
CA LEU A 32 8.47 -8.45 1.89
C LEU A 32 9.69 -8.57 0.98
N ASP A 33 10.68 -9.36 1.38
CA ASP A 33 11.78 -9.73 0.49
C ASP A 33 11.28 -10.73 -0.57
N VAL A 34 11.57 -10.44 -1.84
CA VAL A 34 11.07 -11.25 -2.98
C VAL A 34 11.68 -12.65 -3.02
N ALA A 35 12.88 -12.87 -2.48
CA ALA A 35 13.48 -14.20 -2.43
C ALA A 35 12.91 -15.03 -1.27
N ALA A 36 12.52 -14.39 -0.17
CA ALA A 36 11.85 -15.04 0.95
C ALA A 36 10.35 -15.30 0.70
N HIS A 37 9.69 -14.53 -0.16
CA HIS A 37 8.26 -14.64 -0.46
C HIS A 37 7.98 -14.69 -1.98
N PRO A 38 8.50 -15.68 -2.71
CA PRO A 38 8.41 -15.73 -4.17
C PRO A 38 6.97 -15.85 -4.67
N ASP A 39 6.14 -16.67 -4.03
CA ASP A 39 4.74 -16.87 -4.45
C ASP A 39 3.92 -15.58 -4.36
N ARG A 40 4.08 -14.81 -3.28
CA ARG A 40 3.41 -13.51 -3.13
C ARG A 40 3.93 -12.49 -4.12
N ALA A 41 5.24 -12.49 -4.38
CA ALA A 41 5.84 -11.60 -5.38
C ALA A 41 5.32 -11.89 -6.80
N GLU A 42 5.10 -13.17 -7.13
CA GLU A 42 4.51 -13.59 -8.40
C GLU A 42 3.02 -13.21 -8.50
N GLU A 43 2.23 -13.50 -7.47
CA GLU A 43 0.80 -13.14 -7.40
C GLU A 43 0.61 -11.63 -7.59
N GLU A 44 1.45 -10.84 -6.94
CA GLU A 44 1.45 -9.38 -7.03
C GLU A 44 2.20 -8.84 -8.25
N ARG A 45 2.66 -9.71 -9.16
CA ARG A 45 3.34 -9.36 -10.42
C ARG A 45 4.50 -8.39 -10.22
N ILE A 46 5.35 -8.65 -9.22
CA ILE A 46 6.51 -7.83 -8.90
C ILE A 46 7.62 -8.14 -9.91
N ARG A 47 7.94 -7.14 -10.76
CA ARG A 47 8.95 -7.27 -11.82
C ARG A 47 10.27 -6.56 -11.49
N SER A 48 10.23 -5.65 -10.53
CA SER A 48 11.36 -4.81 -10.13
C SER A 48 11.29 -4.52 -8.63
N THR A 49 12.45 -4.30 -8.01
CA THR A 49 12.53 -3.86 -6.61
C THR A 49 13.27 -2.52 -6.53
N PRO A 50 12.83 -1.59 -5.67
CA PRO A 50 11.66 -1.68 -4.80
C PRO A 50 10.36 -1.49 -5.57
N THR A 51 9.31 -2.21 -5.16
CA THR A 51 7.93 -1.94 -5.58
C THR A 51 7.07 -1.69 -4.35
N ILE A 52 6.30 -0.61 -4.36
CA ILE A 52 5.36 -0.25 -3.29
C ILE A 52 3.96 -0.49 -3.80
N LEU A 53 3.21 -1.26 -3.02
CA LEU A 53 1.78 -1.43 -3.18
C LEU A 53 1.10 -0.77 -1.99
N VAL A 54 0.01 -0.04 -2.26
CA VAL A 54 -0.85 0.55 -1.24
C VAL A 54 -2.22 -0.07 -1.37
N PHE A 55 -2.78 -0.48 -0.23
CA PHE A 55 -4.07 -1.15 -0.17
C PHE A 55 -5.05 -0.35 0.69
N ALA A 56 -6.31 -0.29 0.25
CA ALA A 56 -7.46 0.12 1.06
C ALA A 56 -8.30 -1.14 1.32
N GLY A 57 -8.12 -1.76 2.49
CA GLY A 57 -8.64 -3.11 2.74
C GLY A 57 -7.94 -4.13 1.84
N ALA A 58 -8.72 -4.94 1.10
CA ALA A 58 -8.18 -5.91 0.14
C ALA A 58 -7.90 -5.33 -1.25
N ARG A 59 -8.26 -4.05 -1.51
CA ARG A 59 -8.13 -3.44 -2.83
C ARG A 59 -6.80 -2.70 -2.96
N GLN A 60 -5.99 -3.07 -3.95
CA GLN A 60 -4.81 -2.31 -4.34
C GLN A 60 -5.26 -0.97 -4.96
N VAL A 61 -4.88 0.15 -4.35
CA VAL A 61 -5.25 1.50 -4.80
C VAL A 61 -4.10 2.21 -5.50
N LEU A 62 -2.86 1.82 -5.22
CA LEU A 62 -1.69 2.38 -5.86
C LEU A 62 -0.56 1.35 -5.97
N ARG A 63 0.18 1.45 -7.08
CA ARG A 63 1.46 0.79 -7.32
C ARG A 63 2.48 1.83 -7.74
N ALA A 64 3.67 1.77 -7.14
CA ALA A 64 4.82 2.57 -7.54
C ALA A 64 6.06 1.67 -7.63
N GLU A 65 6.80 1.79 -8.73
CA GLU A 65 8.10 1.13 -8.91
C GLU A 65 9.21 2.16 -8.70
N GLY A 66 10.30 1.77 -8.03
CA GLY A 66 11.42 2.65 -7.71
C GLY A 66 11.30 3.35 -6.35
N VAL A 67 12.24 4.28 -6.10
CA VAL A 67 12.34 4.97 -4.80
C VAL A 67 11.38 6.16 -4.77
N PRO A 68 10.35 6.18 -3.91
CA PRO A 68 9.47 7.33 -3.79
C PRO A 68 10.11 8.43 -2.95
N THR A 69 9.51 9.62 -2.97
CA THR A 69 9.73 10.66 -1.96
C THR A 69 8.69 10.54 -0.84
N ALA A 70 8.98 11.08 0.35
CA ALA A 70 8.00 11.07 1.45
C ALA A 70 6.67 11.77 1.07
N PRO A 71 6.65 12.93 0.37
CA PRO A 71 5.41 13.53 -0.10
C PRO A 71 4.60 12.63 -1.04
N GLN A 72 5.25 11.85 -1.92
CA GLN A 72 4.55 10.90 -2.81
C GLN A 72 3.86 9.79 -2.01
N VAL A 73 4.51 9.26 -0.97
CA VAL A 73 3.90 8.26 -0.09
C VAL A 73 2.73 8.85 0.68
N LEU A 74 2.88 10.05 1.25
CA LEU A 74 1.79 10.73 1.96
C LEU A 74 0.59 11.00 1.04
N GLN A 75 0.83 11.42 -0.20
CA GLN A 75 -0.23 11.62 -1.18
C GLN A 75 -0.92 10.31 -1.55
N ALA A 76 -0.18 9.21 -1.67
CA ALA A 76 -0.75 7.88 -1.91
C ALA A 76 -1.67 7.43 -0.76
N VAL A 77 -1.25 7.68 0.49
CA VAL A 77 -2.06 7.39 1.69
C VAL A 77 -3.33 8.24 1.70
N ALA A 78 -3.24 9.54 1.43
CA ALA A 78 -4.41 10.41 1.36
C ALA A 78 -5.43 9.90 0.33
N ARG A 79 -4.97 9.58 -0.89
CA ARG A 79 -5.83 8.98 -1.93
C ARG A 79 -6.47 7.67 -1.49
N ALA A 80 -5.73 6.80 -0.79
CA ALA A 80 -6.25 5.53 -0.29
C ALA A 80 -7.41 5.72 0.72
N LEU A 81 -7.32 6.74 1.56
CA LEU A 81 -8.36 7.09 2.53
C LEU A 81 -9.60 7.67 1.84
N ASP A 82 -9.41 8.55 0.85
CA ASP A 82 -10.51 9.13 0.05
C ASP A 82 -11.25 8.05 -0.75
N ASP A 83 -10.50 7.15 -1.38
CA ASP A 83 -11.02 5.98 -2.09
C ASP A 83 -11.78 5.02 -1.15
N GLY A 84 -11.29 4.85 0.09
CA GLY A 84 -11.97 4.06 1.12
C GLY A 84 -13.32 4.64 1.52
N ALA A 85 -13.42 5.97 1.61
CA ALA A 85 -14.69 6.66 1.84
C ALA A 85 -15.68 6.46 0.68
N ALA A 86 -15.18 6.52 -0.56
CA ALA A 86 -15.99 6.29 -1.77
C ALA A 86 -16.45 4.83 -1.95
N SER A 87 -15.80 3.87 -1.28
CA SER A 87 -16.05 2.43 -1.44
C SER A 87 -17.18 1.87 -0.57
N THR A 88 -17.84 2.68 0.26
CA THR A 88 -18.92 2.19 1.15
C THR A 88 -20.08 1.67 0.29
N PRO A 89 -20.37 0.35 0.24
CA PRO A 89 -21.66 -0.09 -0.25
C PRO A 89 -22.67 0.39 0.78
N GLY A 90 -23.59 1.26 0.37
CA GLY A 90 -24.59 1.83 1.27
C GLY A 90 -25.28 0.74 2.10
N SER A 91 -25.19 0.86 3.42
CA SER A 91 -26.24 0.32 4.28
C SER A 91 -27.50 1.11 3.98
N GLY A 92 -28.29 0.65 3.00
CA GLY A 92 -29.64 1.15 2.78
C GLY A 92 -30.59 0.50 3.79
N PRO A 93 -31.37 1.26 4.57
CA PRO A 93 -32.50 0.69 5.30
C PRO A 93 -33.64 0.45 4.30
N GLY A 94 -33.72 -0.79 3.78
CA GLY A 94 -34.79 -1.23 2.88
C GLY A 94 -35.99 -1.80 3.65
N ALA A 95 -36.83 -0.90 4.14
CA ALA A 95 -38.24 -1.03 4.53
C ALA A 95 -38.87 -2.43 4.69
N ALA A 96 -39.27 -2.75 5.92
CA ALA A 96 -40.45 -3.56 6.17
C ALA A 96 -41.70 -2.74 5.80
N GLY A 97 -42.50 -3.23 4.86
CA GLY A 97 -43.84 -2.71 4.56
C GLY A 97 -44.84 -3.88 4.49
N PRO A 98 -46.04 -3.77 5.08
CA PRO A 98 -47.00 -4.87 5.10
C PRO A 98 -47.88 -4.89 3.84
N ALA A 99 -48.15 -6.09 3.33
CA ALA A 99 -49.30 -6.40 2.47
C ALA A 99 -49.80 -7.80 2.83
#